data_AF-A0A1U7CKV8-F1
#
_entry.id   AF-A0A1U7CKV8-F1
#
_cell.length_a   1.000
_cell.length_b   1.000
_cell.length_c   1.000
_cell.angle_alpha   90.00
_cell.angle_beta   90.00
_cell.angle_gamma   90.00
#
_symmetry.space_group_name_H-M   'P 1'
#
loop_
_entity.id
_entity.type
_entity.pdbx_description
1 polymer ?
#
loop_
_entity_poly.entity_id
_entity_poly.type
_entity_poly.pdbx_seq_one_letter_code
_entity_poly.pdbx_strand_id
1 'polypeptide(L)'
;MPYISELEPSEAAGAKSSTTVAWDVPKGITPGFNLALFAYSTLWGLFQFLFLSEKAQNFPVAGLILSSALDFVRFTVLMLISAGFVQAFWRRLVAQIAPVRPIDFQEALAIVLIISILF
;
A
#
# COMPACT_ATOMS: atom_id res chain seq x y z
N MET A 1 -8.50 -57.43 39.06
CA MET A 1 -7.64 -56.63 38.17
C MET A 1 -7.87 -57.09 36.74
N PRO A 2 -8.69 -56.38 35.97
CA PRO A 2 -8.79 -56.53 34.52
C PRO A 2 -8.01 -55.41 33.81
N TYR A 3 -7.52 -55.78 32.64
CA TYR A 3 -6.55 -55.08 31.81
C TYR A 3 -7.10 -53.80 31.16
N ILE A 4 -6.18 -52.86 30.97
CA ILE A 4 -6.28 -51.74 30.04
C ILE A 4 -6.48 -52.32 28.64
N SER A 5 -7.70 -52.22 28.11
CA SER A 5 -7.99 -52.47 26.70
C SER A 5 -9.06 -51.48 26.24
N GLU A 6 -8.65 -50.62 25.31
CA GLU A 6 -9.52 -49.87 24.38
C GLU A 6 -10.19 -48.62 24.96
N LEU A 7 -9.36 -47.61 25.25
CA LEU A 7 -9.78 -46.22 25.10
C LEU A 7 -10.10 -45.98 23.62
N GLU A 8 -11.37 -45.73 23.34
CA GLU A 8 -11.86 -45.25 22.05
C GLU A 8 -11.07 -44.00 21.61
N PRO A 9 -10.84 -43.82 20.30
CA PRO A 9 -10.08 -42.69 19.76
C PRO A 9 -10.89 -41.38 19.78
N SER A 10 -11.71 -41.14 20.80
CA SER A 10 -12.38 -39.86 21.04
C SER A 10 -11.46 -38.85 21.74
N GLU A 11 -10.32 -39.30 22.28
CA GLU A 11 -9.23 -38.47 22.82
C GLU A 11 -8.12 -38.13 21.79
N ALA A 12 -8.37 -38.32 20.49
CA ALA A 12 -7.64 -37.58 19.45
C ALA A 12 -8.19 -36.13 19.35
N ALA A 13 -8.43 -35.52 20.52
CA ALA A 13 -8.78 -34.12 20.73
C ALA A 13 -7.56 -33.22 20.41
N GLY A 14 -7.14 -33.30 19.15
CA GLY A 14 -6.19 -32.43 18.50
C GLY A 14 -6.80 -31.86 17.22
N ALA A 15 -8.12 -31.72 17.18
CA ALA A 15 -8.77 -30.77 16.30
C ALA A 15 -8.27 -29.39 16.71
N LYS A 16 -7.10 -29.01 16.18
CA LYS A 16 -6.71 -27.62 16.01
C LYS A 16 -7.87 -27.02 15.23
N SER A 17 -8.82 -26.47 15.98
CA SER A 17 -9.75 -25.46 15.55
C SER A 17 -8.88 -24.39 14.91
N SER A 18 -8.61 -24.53 13.61
CA SER A 18 -8.20 -23.42 12.77
C SER A 18 -9.42 -22.54 12.72
N THR A 19 -9.59 -21.76 13.79
CA THR A 19 -10.51 -20.64 13.84
C THR A 19 -10.04 -19.75 12.72
N THR A 20 -10.62 -19.96 11.55
CA THR A 20 -10.44 -19.12 10.39
C THR A 20 -10.98 -17.79 10.86
N VAL A 21 -10.08 -16.89 11.24
CA VAL A 21 -10.44 -15.53 11.62
C VAL A 21 -11.16 -14.99 10.39
N ALA A 22 -12.48 -14.91 10.49
CA ALA A 22 -13.33 -14.32 9.47
C ALA A 22 -13.01 -12.83 9.52
N TRP A 23 -12.02 -12.43 8.72
CA TRP A 23 -11.77 -11.03 8.47
C TRP A 23 -13.00 -10.53 7.70
N ASP A 24 -13.95 -9.91 8.40
CA ASP A 24 -14.97 -9.09 7.76
C ASP A 24 -14.24 -8.19 6.79
N VAL A 25 -14.41 -8.42 5.49
CA VAL A 25 -13.62 -7.74 4.46
C VAL A 25 -14.06 -6.28 4.49
N PRO A 26 -13.27 -5.37 5.08
CA PRO A 26 -13.59 -3.96 4.95
C PRO A 26 -13.48 -3.68 3.45
N LYS A 27 -14.44 -2.96 2.88
CA LYS A 27 -14.33 -2.49 1.49
C LYS A 27 -12.99 -1.76 1.41
N GLY A 28 -12.01 -2.37 0.74
CA GLY A 28 -10.65 -1.88 0.67
C GLY A 28 -10.57 -0.50 0.04
N ILE A 29 -9.38 0.10 0.06
CA ILE A 29 -9.11 1.36 -0.62
C ILE A 29 -9.57 1.25 -2.08
N THR A 30 -10.45 2.16 -2.53
CA THR A 30 -11.00 2.10 -3.89
C THR A 30 -10.08 2.79 -4.90
N PRO A 31 -10.17 2.45 -6.21
CA PRO A 31 -9.45 3.19 -7.25
C PRO A 31 -9.79 4.69 -7.23
N GLY A 32 -11.05 5.04 -6.93
CA GLY A 32 -11.49 6.44 -6.84
C GLY A 32 -10.79 7.22 -5.73
N PHE A 33 -10.54 6.57 -4.59
CA PHE A 33 -9.76 7.19 -3.51
C PHE A 33 -8.31 7.44 -3.93
N ASN A 34 -7.67 6.47 -4.58
CA ASN A 34 -6.31 6.64 -5.09
C ASN A 34 -6.21 7.73 -6.16
N LEU A 35 -7.22 7.84 -7.03
CA LEU A 35 -7.28 8.92 -8.00
C LEU A 35 -7.41 10.28 -7.32
N ALA A 36 -8.25 10.39 -6.29
CA ALA A 36 -8.39 11.62 -5.50
C ALA A 36 -7.10 11.99 -4.77
N LEU A 37 -6.42 11.00 -4.14
CA LEU A 37 -5.12 11.21 -3.51
C LEU A 37 -4.05 11.64 -4.51
N PHE A 38 -4.01 11.02 -5.69
CA PHE A 38 -3.07 11.37 -6.74
C PHE A 38 -3.31 12.80 -7.25
N ALA A 39 -4.58 13.16 -7.48
CA ALA A 39 -4.95 14.52 -7.87
C ALA A 39 -4.55 15.54 -6.79
N TYR A 40 -4.81 15.23 -5.52
CA TYR A 40 -4.38 16.07 -4.40
C TYR A 40 -2.86 16.22 -4.35
N SER A 41 -2.11 15.12 -4.44
CA SER A 41 -0.64 15.15 -4.43
C SER A 41 -0.08 15.97 -5.60
N THR A 42 -0.70 15.86 -6.78
CA THR A 42 -0.29 16.62 -7.96
C THR A 42 -0.54 18.12 -7.79
N LEU A 43 -1.72 18.49 -7.29
CA LEU A 43 -2.07 19.88 -6.99
C LEU A 43 -1.17 20.46 -5.90
N TRP A 44 -0.83 19.66 -4.88
CA TRP A 44 0.08 20.05 -3.82
C TRP A 44 1.49 20.31 -4.34
N GLY A 45 2.03 19.43 -5.19
CA GLY A 45 3.33 19.64 -5.83
C GLY A 45 3.34 20.88 -6.74
N LEU A 46 2.27 21.11 -7.50
CA LEU A 46 2.10 22.32 -8.30
C LEU A 46 2.08 23.58 -7.42
N PHE A 47 1.35 23.54 -6.30
CA PHE A 47 1.30 24.63 -5.33
C PHE A 47 2.69 24.93 -4.75
N GLN A 48 3.42 23.90 -4.31
CA GLN A 48 4.80 24.08 -3.83
C GLN A 48 5.71 24.69 -4.90
N PHE A 49 5.61 24.21 -6.13
CA PHE A 49 6.40 24.76 -7.23
C PHE A 49 6.08 26.23 -7.52
N LEU A 50 4.79 26.60 -7.60
CA LEU A 50 4.38 27.96 -7.97
C LEU A 50 4.58 28.98 -6.85
N PHE A 51 4.35 28.59 -5.60
CA PHE A 51 4.33 29.53 -4.47
C PHE A 51 5.61 29.50 -3.62
N LEU A 52 6.28 28.34 -3.51
CA LEU A 52 7.48 28.20 -2.67
C LEU A 52 8.78 28.20 -3.49
N SER A 53 8.73 28.03 -4.81
CA SER A 53 9.94 28.02 -5.63
C SER A 53 10.27 29.42 -6.18
N GLU A 54 11.39 29.99 -5.74
CA GLU A 54 11.99 31.20 -6.34
C GLU A 54 12.44 30.96 -7.81
N LYS A 55 12.47 29.70 -8.27
CA LYS A 55 12.90 29.31 -9.61
C LYS A 55 11.92 29.69 -10.72
N ALA A 56 10.66 30.00 -10.41
CA ALA A 56 9.66 30.30 -11.44
C ALA A 56 9.95 31.61 -12.20
N GLN A 57 10.73 32.54 -11.63
CA GLN A 57 10.87 33.90 -12.16
C GLN A 57 11.91 34.07 -13.28
N ASN A 58 12.84 33.12 -13.47
CA ASN A 58 14.00 33.29 -14.36
C ASN A 58 14.08 32.28 -15.53
N PHE A 59 13.06 31.42 -15.71
CA PHE A 59 13.08 30.39 -16.76
C PHE A 59 12.02 30.62 -17.84
N PRO A 60 12.31 30.32 -19.11
CA PRO A 60 11.32 30.34 -20.17
C PRO A 60 10.21 29.33 -19.87
N VAL A 61 8.95 29.77 -19.97
CA VAL A 61 7.75 29.00 -19.62
C VAL A 61 7.71 27.62 -20.32
N ALA A 62 8.15 27.54 -21.58
CA ALA A 62 8.23 26.29 -22.32
C ALA A 62 9.18 25.25 -21.67
N GLY A 63 10.32 25.71 -21.12
CA GLY A 63 11.26 24.86 -20.39
C GLY A 63 10.69 24.36 -19.06
N LEU A 64 9.95 25.23 -18.36
CA LEU A 64 9.26 24.84 -17.12
C LEU A 64 8.19 23.78 -17.37
N ILE A 65 7.39 23.93 -18.44
CA ILE A 65 6.36 22.96 -18.82
C ILE A 65 6.99 21.60 -19.12
N LEU A 66 8.03 21.57 -19.96
CA LEU A 66 8.68 20.31 -20.36
C LEU A 66 9.33 19.61 -19.16
N SER A 67 10.04 20.35 -18.31
CA SER A 67 10.64 19.78 -17.09
C SER A 67 9.57 19.23 -16.15
N SER A 68 8.50 19.99 -15.91
CA SER A 68 7.41 19.57 -15.01
C SER A 68 6.69 18.32 -15.55
N ALA A 69 6.50 18.22 -16.86
CA ALA A 69 5.91 17.05 -17.50
C ALA A 69 6.81 15.81 -17.35
N LEU A 70 8.12 15.95 -17.55
CA LEU A 70 9.07 14.85 -17.34
C LEU A 70 9.13 14.43 -15.87
N ASP A 71 9.14 15.38 -14.94
CA ASP A 71 9.11 15.10 -13.51
C ASP A 71 7.80 14.40 -13.11
N PHE A 72 6.67 14.81 -13.67
CA PHE A 72 5.39 14.13 -13.44
C PHE A 72 5.39 12.68 -13.92
N VAL A 73 5.91 12.42 -15.13
CA VAL A 73 6.04 11.05 -15.66
C VAL A 73 6.98 10.23 -14.78
N ARG A 74 8.14 10.78 -14.42
CA ARG A 74 9.11 10.12 -13.54
C ARG A 74 8.50 9.80 -12.18
N PHE A 75 7.80 10.76 -11.58
CA PHE A 75 7.09 10.58 -10.31
C PHE A 75 6.07 9.45 -10.42
N THR A 76 5.24 9.47 -11.46
CA THR A 76 4.22 8.45 -11.70
C THR A 76 4.83 7.05 -11.81
N VAL A 77 5.92 6.91 -12.59
CA VAL A 77 6.62 5.62 -12.75
C VAL A 77 7.22 5.16 -11.43
N LEU A 78 7.95 6.03 -10.72
CA LEU A 78 8.55 5.69 -9.42
C LEU A 78 7.50 5.32 -8.38
N MET A 79 6.37 6.02 -8.35
CA MET A 79 5.24 5.74 -7.47
C MET A 79 4.68 4.33 -7.73
N LEU A 80 4.44 3.97 -9.00
CA LEU A 80 3.92 2.64 -9.35
C LEU A 80 4.89 1.51 -8.99
N ILE A 81 6.19 1.70 -9.27
CA ILE A 81 7.23 0.75 -8.88
C ILE A 81 7.29 0.60 -7.36
N SER A 82 7.25 1.71 -6.63
CA SER A 82 7.28 1.72 -5.16
C SER A 82 6.06 1.03 -4.57
N ALA A 83 4.85 1.26 -5.12
CA ALA A 83 3.63 0.59 -4.68
C ALA A 83 3.72 -0.92 -4.90
N GLY A 84 4.24 -1.36 -6.05
CA GLY A 84 4.48 -2.78 -6.34
C GLY A 84 5.48 -3.40 -5.36
N PHE A 85 6.56 -2.69 -5.04
CA PHE A 85 7.52 -3.14 -4.04
C PHE A 85 6.91 -3.24 -2.65
N VAL A 86 6.16 -2.22 -2.20
CA VAL A 86 5.47 -2.22 -0.89
C VAL A 86 4.50 -3.39 -0.79
N GLN A 87 3.71 -3.65 -1.84
CA GLN A 87 2.81 -4.79 -1.87
C GLN A 87 3.56 -6.12 -1.74
N ALA A 88 4.63 -6.31 -2.52
CA ALA A 88 5.42 -7.54 -2.49
C ALA A 88 6.14 -7.73 -1.14
N PHE A 89 6.72 -6.66 -0.60
CA PHE A 89 7.38 -6.63 0.69
C PHE A 89 6.40 -6.98 1.81
N TRP A 90 5.20 -6.40 1.81
CA TRP A 90 4.19 -6.69 2.83
C TRP A 90 3.72 -8.15 2.77
N ARG A 91 3.43 -8.66 1.56
CA ARG A 91 2.97 -10.04 1.37
C ARG A 91 4.03 -11.07 1.74
N ARG A 92 5.30 -10.80 1.43
CA ARG A 92 6.39 -11.77 1.62
C ARG A 92 7.07 -11.67 2.97
N LEU A 93 7.18 -10.49 3.56
CA LEU A 93 7.91 -10.31 4.82
C LEU A 93 6.94 -10.09 5.98
N VAL A 94 6.11 -9.05 5.89
CA VAL A 94 5.26 -8.63 7.01
C VAL A 94 4.23 -9.70 7.37
N ALA A 95 3.53 -10.25 6.38
CA ALA A 95 2.53 -11.30 6.59
C ALA A 95 3.14 -12.66 7.00
N GLN A 96 4.46 -12.85 6.86
CA GLN A 96 5.14 -14.05 7.36
C GLN A 96 5.56 -13.91 8.83
N ILE A 97 5.92 -12.70 9.25
CA ILE A 97 6.39 -12.42 10.62
C ILE A 97 5.22 -12.19 11.58
N ALA A 98 4.16 -11.53 11.11
CA ALA A 98 3.00 -11.20 11.92
C ALA A 98 1.71 -11.69 11.23
N PRO A 99 0.69 -12.12 11.99
CA PRO A 99 -0.59 -12.58 11.46
C PRO A 99 -1.47 -11.39 11.03
N VAL A 100 -0.98 -10.62 10.06
CA VAL A 100 -1.66 -9.47 9.45
C VAL A 100 -2.12 -9.81 8.04
N ARG A 101 -3.25 -9.22 7.65
CA ARG A 101 -3.82 -9.38 6.30
C ARG A 101 -2.81 -8.91 5.23
N PRO A 102 -2.66 -9.65 4.12
CA PRO A 102 -1.91 -9.17 2.97
C PRO A 102 -2.61 -7.96 2.35
N ILE A 103 -1.84 -6.89 2.09
CA ILE A 103 -2.38 -5.70 1.41
C ILE A 103 -2.54 -5.95 -0.09
N ASP A 104 -3.51 -5.23 -0.66
CA ASP A 104 -3.74 -5.16 -2.09
C ASP A 104 -2.97 -4.00 -2.73
N PHE A 105 -2.82 -4.03 -4.05
CA PHE A 105 -2.07 -2.99 -4.77
C PHE A 105 -2.66 -1.59 -4.56
N GLN A 106 -3.99 -1.50 -4.42
CA GLN A 106 -4.67 -0.23 -4.15
C GLN A 106 -4.28 0.36 -2.78
N GLU A 107 -4.12 -0.48 -1.76
CA GLU A 107 -3.69 -0.06 -0.44
C GLU A 107 -2.21 0.31 -0.43
N ALA A 108 -1.38 -0.48 -1.11
CA ALA A 108 0.04 -0.16 -1.28
C ALA A 108 0.25 1.18 -1.99
N LEU A 109 -0.55 1.48 -3.01
CA LEU A 109 -0.50 2.74 -3.74
C LEU A 109 -0.98 3.92 -2.88
N ALA A 110 -2.03 3.74 -2.07
CA ALA A 110 -2.44 4.75 -1.10
C ALA A 110 -1.35 5.07 -0.07
N ILE A 111 -0.66 4.04 0.45
CA ILE A 111 0.45 4.23 1.39
C ILE A 111 1.54 5.09 0.76
N VAL A 112 1.95 4.76 -0.48
CA VAL A 112 2.98 5.53 -1.20
C VAL A 112 2.53 6.98 -1.43
N LEU A 113 1.27 7.20 -1.83
CA LEU A 113 0.71 8.54 -2.04
C LEU A 113 0.65 9.37 -0.75
N ILE A 114 0.26 8.77 0.37
CA ILE A 114 0.23 9.47 1.66
C ILE A 114 1.66 9.84 2.07
N ILE A 115 2.62 8.93 1.90
CA ILE A 115 4.03 9.21 2.21
C ILE A 115 4.56 10.34 1.32
N SER A 116 4.24 10.36 0.02
CA SER A 116 4.70 11.42 -0.89
C SER A 116 4.08 12.80 -0.63
N ILE A 117 2.98 12.86 0.14
CA ILE A 117 2.40 14.14 0.57
C ILE A 117 3.15 14.68 1.80
N LEU A 118 3.66 13.77 2.64
CA LEU A 118 4.33 14.12 3.90
C LEU A 118 5.80 14.54 3.73
N PHE A 119 6.44 14.13 2.62
CA PHE A 119 7.84 14.39 2.30
C PHE A 119 7.97 15.07 0.95
#